data_AF-A0A1V0FYV3-F1
#
_entry.id   AF-A0A1V0FYV3-F1
#
_cell.length_a   1.000
_cell.length_b   1.000
_cell.length_c   1.000
_cell.angle_alpha   90.00
_cell.angle_beta   90.00
_cell.angle_gamma   90.00
#
_symmetry.space_group_name_H-M   'P 1'
#
loop_
_entity.id
_entity.type
_entity.pdbx_description
1 polymer ?
#
loop_
_entity_poly.entity_id
_entity_poly.type
_entity_poly.pdbx_seq_one_letter_code
_entity_poly.pdbx_strand_id
1 'polypeptide(L)'
;LSDKEWQDKFYKTPERKEVKETAEQAGLQNQGDARDWQTWKQSAEAFTAGKTNEAVEQTGATKLSPLAKNVAKAKLQSILSEADKAATQYPKKNLAAAEYSEAGLKAAIKAAVFGEGVDSIDQITTEKAFGTAPTANREAECKTENGGKGTKTALASLSCVCHTPNSNPVTGGVCTQKLATLTGWSANGNQPTAPNLQTLAKSCGETTGQTLTTKRIRAAIRRLRELIHIDWATNGYLGTFVTAGCSGQSSSGACVEFTNMVTTHKGALSQLPWINKVSSIADKLEELKQAAALAKSINAKIISCKDQATAQLKTAEQLAAAIQAASQGTGNGLKSPSKTTETDAT
;
A
#
# COMPACT_ATOMS: atom_id res chain seq x y z
N LEU A 1 -34.78 2.53 11.89
CA LEU A 1 -35.42 3.86 12.07
C LEU A 1 -36.41 4.18 10.96
N SER A 2 -36.15 3.78 9.70
CA SER A 2 -37.12 3.89 8.60
C SER A 2 -38.47 3.27 8.96
N ASP A 3 -39.53 3.76 8.34
CA ASP A 3 -40.87 3.18 8.47
C ASP A 3 -40.94 1.77 7.86
N LYS A 4 -42.07 1.09 8.10
CA LYS A 4 -42.29 -0.28 7.64
C LYS A 4 -42.35 -0.36 6.12
N GLU A 5 -42.98 0.61 5.46
CA GLU A 5 -43.09 0.66 4.01
C GLU A 5 -41.71 0.69 3.35
N TRP A 6 -40.81 1.56 3.82
CA TRP A 6 -39.43 1.61 3.35
C TRP A 6 -38.67 0.31 3.63
N GLN A 7 -38.80 -0.25 4.83
CA GLN A 7 -38.12 -1.51 5.18
C GLN A 7 -38.59 -2.69 4.32
N ASP A 8 -39.88 -2.78 4.03
CA ASP A 8 -40.47 -3.89 3.29
C ASP A 8 -40.03 -3.90 1.80
N LYS A 9 -39.55 -2.76 1.28
CA LYS A 9 -38.95 -2.70 -0.08
C LYS A 9 -37.77 -3.64 -0.26
N PHE A 10 -37.00 -3.94 0.79
CA PHE A 10 -35.75 -4.71 0.71
C PHE A 10 -35.95 -6.23 0.74
N TYR A 11 -37.08 -6.75 1.23
CA TYR A 11 -37.27 -8.19 1.44
C TYR A 11 -38.18 -8.80 0.38
N LYS A 12 -37.92 -10.06 0.01
CA LYS A 12 -38.74 -10.77 -0.99
C LYS A 12 -40.14 -11.11 -0.45
N THR A 13 -40.24 -11.37 0.85
CA THR A 13 -41.49 -11.78 1.51
C THR A 13 -41.66 -11.07 2.87
N PRO A 14 -42.89 -11.01 3.42
CA PRO A 14 -43.17 -10.39 4.71
C PRO A 14 -42.42 -11.03 5.89
N GLU A 15 -42.02 -12.30 5.76
CA GLU A 15 -41.27 -13.03 6.79
C GLU A 15 -39.80 -12.58 6.87
N ARG A 16 -39.33 -11.71 5.96
CA ARG A 16 -37.97 -11.13 5.97
C ARG A 16 -36.84 -12.16 6.01
N LYS A 17 -37.06 -13.34 5.43
CA LYS A 17 -36.04 -14.40 5.37
C LYS A 17 -34.96 -14.12 4.32
N GLU A 18 -35.36 -13.47 3.23
CA GLU A 18 -34.48 -13.17 2.09
C GLU A 18 -34.58 -11.71 1.66
N VAL A 19 -33.42 -11.13 1.34
CA VAL A 19 -33.29 -9.78 0.77
C VAL A 19 -33.33 -9.88 -0.75
N LYS A 20 -33.88 -8.86 -1.40
CA LYS A 20 -33.88 -8.74 -2.86
C LYS A 20 -32.46 -8.53 -3.40
N GLU A 21 -32.23 -8.98 -4.63
CA GLU A 21 -30.88 -8.94 -5.21
C GLU A 21 -30.53 -7.55 -5.77
N THR A 22 -31.52 -6.88 -6.36
CA THR A 22 -31.32 -5.63 -7.09
C THR A 22 -32.28 -4.53 -6.62
N ALA A 23 -31.85 -3.27 -6.81
CA ALA A 23 -32.67 -2.10 -6.51
C ALA A 23 -33.95 -2.03 -7.36
N GLU A 24 -33.91 -2.60 -8.56
CA GLU A 24 -35.08 -2.77 -9.43
C GLU A 24 -36.17 -3.62 -8.77
N GLN A 25 -35.81 -4.79 -8.23
CA GLN A 25 -36.76 -5.62 -7.49
C GLN A 25 -37.33 -4.87 -6.27
N ALA A 26 -36.57 -3.94 -5.69
CA ALA A 26 -36.99 -3.10 -4.57
C ALA A 26 -37.81 -1.86 -4.99
N GLY A 27 -37.95 -1.57 -6.29
CA GLY A 27 -38.61 -0.36 -6.79
C GLY A 27 -37.87 0.92 -6.39
N LEU A 28 -36.54 0.86 -6.33
CA LEU A 28 -35.66 1.96 -5.91
C LEU A 28 -34.78 2.51 -7.06
N GLN A 29 -35.10 2.16 -8.31
CA GLN A 29 -34.40 2.68 -9.48
C GLN A 29 -34.40 4.21 -9.48
N ASN A 30 -33.23 4.80 -9.72
CA ASN A 30 -33.00 6.25 -9.76
C ASN A 30 -33.18 6.97 -8.41
N GLN A 31 -33.17 6.25 -7.29
CA GLN A 31 -33.29 6.83 -5.94
C GLN A 31 -31.96 6.82 -5.17
N GLY A 32 -30.83 6.93 -5.88
CA GLY A 32 -29.49 6.79 -5.30
C GLY A 32 -29.02 5.34 -5.20
N ASP A 33 -29.76 4.41 -5.80
CA ASP A 33 -29.49 2.97 -5.84
C ASP A 33 -28.11 2.62 -6.41
N ALA A 34 -27.69 3.29 -7.49
CA ALA A 34 -26.36 3.08 -8.07
C ALA A 34 -25.21 3.35 -7.07
N ARG A 35 -25.45 4.19 -6.07
CA ARG A 35 -24.48 4.53 -5.02
C ARG A 35 -24.65 3.63 -3.79
N ASP A 36 -25.87 3.47 -3.30
CA ASP A 36 -26.11 3.00 -1.93
C ASP A 36 -26.72 1.59 -1.83
N TRP A 37 -27.17 1.00 -2.95
CA TRP A 37 -27.90 -0.27 -2.92
C TRP A 37 -27.15 -1.38 -2.19
N GLN A 38 -25.85 -1.53 -2.45
CA GLN A 38 -25.04 -2.56 -1.79
C GLN A 38 -24.99 -2.36 -0.27
N THR A 39 -24.83 -1.12 0.19
CA THR A 39 -24.85 -0.76 1.62
C THR A 39 -26.21 -1.04 2.25
N TRP A 40 -27.30 -0.67 1.57
CA TRP A 40 -28.66 -0.94 2.06
C TRP A 40 -29.00 -2.43 2.07
N LYS A 41 -28.60 -3.17 1.03
CA LYS A 41 -28.76 -4.62 0.93
C LYS A 41 -28.04 -5.32 2.09
N GLN A 42 -26.76 -5.04 2.30
CA GLN A 42 -25.99 -5.60 3.42
C GLN A 42 -26.61 -5.23 4.78
N SER A 43 -27.11 -4.00 4.91
CA SER A 43 -27.82 -3.58 6.13
C SER A 43 -29.08 -4.42 6.33
N ALA A 44 -29.91 -4.62 5.30
CA ALA A 44 -31.10 -5.46 5.38
C ALA A 44 -30.77 -6.94 5.66
N GLU A 45 -29.69 -7.46 5.08
CA GLU A 45 -29.21 -8.83 5.31
C GLU A 45 -28.80 -9.07 6.77
N ALA A 46 -28.34 -8.03 7.48
CA ALA A 46 -28.03 -8.07 8.90
C ALA A 46 -29.28 -8.10 9.80
N PHE A 47 -30.47 -7.82 9.24
CA PHE A 47 -31.76 -7.81 9.94
C PHE A 47 -32.75 -8.85 9.38
N THR A 48 -32.28 -9.85 8.63
CA THR A 48 -33.15 -10.96 8.21
C THR A 48 -33.65 -11.77 9.40
N ALA A 49 -34.79 -12.44 9.22
CA ALA A 49 -35.43 -13.21 10.28
C ALA A 49 -34.47 -14.24 10.89
N GLY A 50 -34.43 -14.27 12.23
CA GLY A 50 -33.53 -15.13 12.99
C GLY A 50 -32.12 -14.55 13.21
N LYS A 51 -31.80 -13.39 12.62
CA LYS A 51 -30.56 -12.66 12.93
C LYS A 51 -30.81 -11.52 13.91
N THR A 52 -29.87 -11.34 14.82
CA THR A 52 -29.77 -10.18 15.69
C THR A 52 -28.56 -9.35 15.28
N ASN A 53 -28.68 -8.03 15.38
CA ASN A 53 -27.56 -7.11 15.22
C ASN A 53 -27.28 -6.46 16.56
N GLU A 54 -26.54 -7.18 17.41
CA GLU A 54 -26.24 -6.77 18.78
C GLU A 54 -25.67 -5.35 18.86
N ALA A 55 -24.78 -4.99 17.92
CA ALA A 55 -24.19 -3.66 17.86
C ALA A 55 -25.24 -2.56 17.66
N VAL A 56 -26.30 -2.81 16.89
CA VAL A 56 -27.41 -1.86 16.72
C VAL A 56 -28.39 -1.93 17.90
N GLU A 57 -28.66 -3.12 18.44
CA GLU A 57 -29.53 -3.28 19.61
C GLU A 57 -29.00 -2.53 20.83
N GLN A 58 -27.69 -2.58 21.06
CA GLN A 58 -27.00 -1.86 22.13
C GLN A 58 -27.15 -0.33 22.02
N THR A 59 -27.43 0.20 20.83
CA THR A 59 -27.70 1.64 20.65
C THR A 59 -29.07 2.08 21.15
N GLY A 60 -29.98 1.14 21.43
CA GLY A 60 -31.37 1.44 21.79
C GLY A 60 -32.26 1.87 20.60
N ALA A 61 -31.73 1.94 19.37
CA ALA A 61 -32.46 2.39 18.18
C ALA A 61 -33.76 1.60 17.91
N THR A 62 -33.80 0.31 18.27
CA THR A 62 -34.96 -0.57 18.08
C THR A 62 -36.10 -0.28 19.06
N LYS A 63 -35.80 0.35 20.20
CA LYS A 63 -36.74 0.62 21.30
C LYS A 63 -37.37 2.02 21.25
N LEU A 64 -36.90 2.88 20.34
CA LEU A 64 -37.39 4.26 20.23
C LEU A 64 -38.89 4.33 19.89
N SER A 65 -39.59 5.28 20.52
CA SER A 65 -40.97 5.64 20.18
C SER A 65 -41.08 6.23 18.76
N PRO A 66 -42.27 6.27 18.14
CA PRO A 66 -42.45 6.86 16.81
C PRO A 66 -41.94 8.31 16.70
N LEU A 67 -42.24 9.15 17.71
CA LEU A 67 -41.76 10.53 17.75
C LEU A 67 -40.23 10.58 17.87
N ALA A 68 -39.64 9.76 18.75
CA ALA A 68 -38.19 9.68 18.91
C ALA A 68 -37.49 9.20 17.63
N LYS A 69 -38.08 8.26 16.88
CA LYS A 69 -37.57 7.82 15.57
C LYS A 69 -37.50 8.97 14.58
N ASN A 70 -38.53 9.83 14.52
CA ASN A 70 -38.54 10.98 13.61
C ASN A 70 -37.48 12.02 13.99
N VAL A 71 -37.37 12.34 15.28
CA VAL A 71 -36.33 13.24 15.79
C VAL A 71 -34.93 12.67 15.53
N ALA A 72 -34.74 11.37 15.74
CA ALA A 72 -33.48 10.69 15.46
C ALA A 72 -33.11 10.74 13.98
N LYS A 73 -34.05 10.46 13.05
CA LYS A 73 -33.80 10.56 11.60
C LYS A 73 -33.22 11.93 11.22
N ALA A 74 -33.83 13.01 11.69
CA ALA A 74 -33.37 14.37 11.41
C ALA A 74 -31.96 14.64 11.98
N LYS A 75 -31.70 14.22 13.22
CA LYS A 75 -30.40 14.39 13.89
C LYS A 75 -29.27 13.58 13.24
N LEU A 76 -29.58 12.42 12.69
CA LEU A 76 -28.59 11.53 12.07
C LEU A 76 -28.19 11.96 10.66
N GLN A 77 -29.00 12.77 9.97
CA GLN A 77 -28.78 13.09 8.56
C GLN A 77 -27.42 13.76 8.30
N SER A 78 -27.01 14.71 9.14
CA SER A 78 -25.69 15.37 9.02
C SER A 78 -24.53 14.41 9.34
N ILE A 79 -24.69 13.55 10.35
CA ILE A 79 -23.70 12.56 10.76
C ILE A 79 -23.49 11.51 9.67
N LEU A 80 -24.58 11.03 9.05
CA LEU A 80 -24.52 10.10 7.93
C LEU A 80 -23.82 10.73 6.72
N SER A 81 -24.13 11.99 6.40
CA SER A 81 -23.43 12.70 5.31
C SER A 81 -21.92 12.83 5.58
N GLU A 82 -21.52 13.05 6.83
CA GLU A 82 -20.10 13.10 7.20
C GLU A 82 -19.43 11.72 7.11
N ALA A 83 -20.10 10.67 7.57
CA ALA A 83 -19.61 9.29 7.47
C ALA A 83 -19.45 8.86 6.01
N ASP A 84 -20.43 9.16 5.15
CA ASP A 84 -20.38 8.86 3.72
C ASP A 84 -19.22 9.59 3.05
N LYS A 85 -19.05 10.90 3.33
CA LYS A 85 -17.90 11.67 2.83
C LYS A 85 -16.58 11.05 3.27
N ALA A 86 -16.46 10.64 4.53
CA ALA A 86 -15.26 9.97 5.02
C ALA A 86 -15.01 8.64 4.30
N ALA A 87 -16.05 7.81 4.13
CA ALA A 87 -15.96 6.53 3.44
C ALA A 87 -15.51 6.69 1.96
N THR A 88 -15.95 7.75 1.27
CA THR A 88 -15.52 7.98 -0.13
C THR A 88 -14.02 8.29 -0.28
N GLN A 89 -13.37 8.71 0.81
CA GLN A 89 -11.93 9.00 0.86
C GLN A 89 -11.09 7.77 1.16
N TYR A 90 -11.71 6.61 1.45
CA TYR A 90 -10.98 5.40 1.79
C TYR A 90 -10.02 5.02 0.64
N PRO A 91 -8.77 4.60 0.93
CA PRO A 91 -7.81 4.27 -0.11
C PRO A 91 -8.38 3.27 -1.13
N LYS A 92 -8.43 3.68 -2.40
CA LYS A 92 -9.00 2.88 -3.50
C LYS A 92 -7.98 1.97 -4.19
N LYS A 93 -6.69 2.18 -3.93
CA LYS A 93 -5.63 1.36 -4.53
C LYS A 93 -5.76 -0.06 -4.01
N ASN A 94 -5.71 -1.05 -4.90
CA ASN A 94 -5.75 -2.47 -4.50
C ASN A 94 -4.41 -2.88 -3.89
N LEU A 95 -4.20 -2.49 -2.64
CA LEU A 95 -3.01 -2.85 -1.86
C LEU A 95 -3.05 -4.30 -1.35
N ALA A 96 -4.12 -5.04 -1.66
CA ALA A 96 -4.18 -6.49 -1.46
C ALA A 96 -3.54 -7.27 -2.62
N ALA A 97 -3.12 -6.60 -3.71
CA ALA A 97 -2.42 -7.25 -4.80
C ALA A 97 -1.09 -7.86 -4.33
N ALA A 98 -0.71 -9.00 -4.91
CA ALA A 98 0.46 -9.77 -4.50
C ALA A 98 1.76 -8.94 -4.48
N GLU A 99 1.88 -7.94 -5.35
CA GLU A 99 3.06 -7.08 -5.44
C GLU A 99 3.27 -6.13 -4.23
N TYR A 100 2.24 -5.93 -3.40
CA TYR A 100 2.31 -5.19 -2.13
C TYR A 100 2.48 -6.11 -0.92
N SER A 101 2.34 -7.42 -1.12
CA SER A 101 2.54 -8.40 -0.05
C SER A 101 4.01 -8.48 0.35
N GLU A 102 4.27 -8.92 1.59
CA GLU A 102 5.63 -9.17 2.05
C GLU A 102 6.37 -10.18 1.15
N ALA A 103 5.69 -11.24 0.71
CA ALA A 103 6.25 -12.23 -0.21
C ALA A 103 6.61 -11.61 -1.57
N GLY A 104 5.71 -10.80 -2.14
CA GLY A 104 5.95 -10.11 -3.41
C GLY A 104 7.10 -9.10 -3.34
N LEU A 105 7.17 -8.31 -2.27
CA LEU A 105 8.27 -7.36 -2.06
C LEU A 105 9.61 -8.08 -1.84
N LYS A 106 9.63 -9.19 -1.07
CA LYS A 106 10.82 -10.04 -0.92
C LYS A 106 11.27 -10.62 -2.26
N ALA A 107 10.35 -11.18 -3.04
CA ALA A 107 10.65 -11.72 -4.37
C ALA A 107 11.23 -10.64 -5.29
N ALA A 108 10.66 -9.42 -5.29
CA ALA A 108 11.16 -8.32 -6.08
C ALA A 108 12.59 -7.88 -5.69
N ILE A 109 12.91 -7.89 -4.39
CA ILE A 109 14.28 -7.58 -3.92
C ILE A 109 15.24 -8.65 -4.38
N LYS A 110 14.91 -9.93 -4.18
CA LYS A 110 15.75 -11.03 -4.64
C LYS A 110 15.94 -10.98 -6.16
N ALA A 111 14.89 -10.67 -6.92
CA ALA A 111 14.99 -10.49 -8.37
C ALA A 111 15.95 -9.36 -8.76
N ALA A 112 15.96 -8.25 -8.03
CA ALA A 112 16.91 -7.17 -8.26
C ALA A 112 18.35 -7.54 -7.89
N VAL A 113 18.54 -8.34 -6.85
CA VAL A 113 19.88 -8.70 -6.34
C VAL A 113 20.49 -9.86 -7.11
N PHE A 114 19.73 -10.93 -7.33
CA PHE A 114 20.20 -12.23 -7.83
C PHE A 114 19.65 -12.61 -9.21
N GLY A 115 18.55 -11.99 -9.65
CA GLY A 115 17.87 -12.32 -10.89
C GLY A 115 16.48 -12.94 -10.71
N GLU A 116 15.66 -12.87 -11.75
CA GLU A 116 14.25 -13.29 -11.72
C GLU A 116 14.08 -14.78 -11.38
N GLY A 117 13.27 -15.08 -10.36
CA GLY A 117 12.99 -16.44 -9.91
C GLY A 117 14.08 -17.09 -9.05
N VAL A 118 15.04 -16.32 -8.54
CA VAL A 118 16.05 -16.80 -7.59
C VAL A 118 15.59 -16.55 -6.16
N ASP A 119 15.30 -17.61 -5.40
CA ASP A 119 14.80 -17.51 -4.04
C ASP A 119 15.86 -17.70 -2.95
N SER A 120 17.00 -18.27 -3.30
CA SER A 120 18.14 -18.49 -2.39
C SER A 120 19.46 -18.37 -3.13
N ILE A 121 20.55 -18.20 -2.40
CA ILE A 121 21.89 -18.11 -2.99
C ILE A 121 22.20 -19.35 -3.83
N ASP A 122 21.86 -20.55 -3.36
CA ASP A 122 22.20 -21.80 -4.07
C ASP A 122 21.43 -21.99 -5.40
N GLN A 123 20.38 -21.18 -5.65
CA GLN A 123 19.64 -21.14 -6.91
C GLN A 123 20.19 -20.13 -7.92
N ILE A 124 21.21 -19.34 -7.56
CA ILE A 124 21.82 -18.39 -8.48
C ILE A 124 22.43 -19.14 -9.66
N THR A 125 22.04 -18.74 -10.88
CA THR A 125 22.72 -19.13 -12.12
C THR A 125 23.35 -17.91 -12.78
N THR A 126 24.30 -18.15 -13.68
CA THR A 126 24.97 -17.09 -14.44
C THR A 126 23.96 -16.29 -15.27
N GLU A 127 23.05 -16.96 -15.97
CA GLU A 127 22.04 -16.32 -16.81
C GLU A 127 21.05 -15.49 -15.98
N LYS A 128 20.69 -15.96 -14.78
CA LYS A 128 19.81 -15.20 -13.89
C LYS A 128 20.48 -13.95 -13.36
N ALA A 129 21.73 -14.06 -12.90
CA ALA A 129 22.48 -12.92 -12.39
C ALA A 129 22.74 -11.87 -13.48
N PHE A 130 23.16 -12.29 -14.68
CA PHE A 130 23.46 -11.37 -15.78
C PHE A 130 22.24 -11.01 -16.64
N GLY A 131 21.08 -11.64 -16.40
CA GLY A 131 19.85 -11.51 -17.20
C GLY A 131 19.88 -12.30 -18.52
N THR A 132 21.07 -12.67 -18.98
CA THR A 132 21.35 -13.58 -20.09
C THR A 132 22.74 -14.18 -19.87
N ALA A 133 23.10 -15.22 -20.61
CA ALA A 133 24.48 -15.71 -20.61
C ALA A 133 25.43 -14.59 -21.08
N PRO A 134 26.44 -14.19 -20.29
CA PRO A 134 27.44 -13.22 -20.73
C PRO A 134 28.28 -13.85 -21.83
N THR A 135 28.53 -13.09 -22.90
CA THR A 135 29.25 -13.58 -24.09
C THR A 135 30.49 -12.76 -24.40
N ALA A 136 30.66 -11.61 -23.73
CA ALA A 136 31.79 -10.72 -23.94
C ALA A 136 32.82 -10.82 -22.80
N ASN A 137 33.96 -10.16 -23.00
CA ASN A 137 34.94 -10.00 -21.94
C ASN A 137 34.36 -9.17 -20.77
N ARG A 138 35.01 -9.27 -19.61
CA ARG A 138 34.60 -8.54 -18.41
C ARG A 138 34.44 -7.05 -18.65
N GLU A 139 35.38 -6.42 -19.34
CA GLU A 139 35.34 -4.98 -19.61
C GLU A 139 34.04 -4.56 -20.33
N ALA A 140 33.62 -5.34 -21.33
CA ALA A 140 32.39 -5.08 -22.08
C ALA A 140 31.14 -5.38 -21.26
N GLU A 141 31.13 -6.43 -20.43
CA GLU A 141 29.99 -6.79 -19.57
C GLU A 141 29.83 -5.79 -18.40
N CYS A 142 30.92 -5.13 -18.00
CA CYS A 142 30.95 -4.18 -16.89
C CYS A 142 30.68 -2.73 -17.28
N LYS A 143 30.15 -2.51 -18.49
CA LYS A 143 29.60 -1.22 -18.94
C LYS A 143 28.08 -1.20 -18.76
N THR A 144 27.55 -0.05 -18.37
CA THR A 144 26.09 0.17 -18.24
C THR A 144 25.41 0.58 -19.54
N GLU A 145 26.17 0.73 -20.63
CA GLU A 145 25.62 1.00 -21.97
C GLU A 145 24.62 -0.07 -22.43
N ASN A 146 23.77 0.29 -23.40
CA ASN A 146 22.73 -0.58 -23.96
C ASN A 146 21.80 -1.21 -22.89
N GLY A 147 21.56 -0.47 -21.80
CA GLY A 147 20.68 -0.89 -20.71
C GLY A 147 21.32 -1.88 -19.73
N GLY A 148 22.65 -1.90 -19.62
CA GLY A 148 23.42 -2.75 -18.71
C GLY A 148 23.57 -4.17 -19.23
N LYS A 149 24.46 -4.39 -20.21
CA LYS A 149 24.64 -5.70 -20.87
C LYS A 149 24.94 -6.81 -19.85
N GLY A 150 25.87 -6.58 -18.93
CA GLY A 150 26.20 -7.51 -17.84
C GLY A 150 25.92 -6.99 -16.43
N THR A 151 25.25 -5.84 -16.27
CA THR A 151 24.99 -5.19 -14.96
C THR A 151 23.49 -5.18 -14.59
N LYS A 152 22.75 -6.21 -15.02
CA LYS A 152 21.29 -6.32 -14.83
C LYS A 152 20.87 -6.47 -13.37
N THR A 153 21.69 -7.12 -12.55
CA THR A 153 21.43 -7.35 -11.11
C THR A 153 22.54 -6.75 -10.25
N ALA A 154 22.26 -6.57 -8.96
CA ALA A 154 23.27 -6.11 -8.01
C ALA A 154 24.45 -7.09 -7.92
N LEU A 155 24.21 -8.40 -7.99
CA LEU A 155 25.27 -9.41 -7.95
C LEU A 155 26.17 -9.37 -9.20
N ALA A 156 25.59 -9.11 -10.38
CA ALA A 156 26.39 -8.97 -11.60
C ALA A 156 27.23 -7.68 -11.57
N SER A 157 26.66 -6.56 -11.10
CA SER A 157 27.43 -5.35 -10.80
C SER A 157 28.54 -5.58 -9.77
N LEU A 158 28.27 -6.38 -8.72
CA LEU A 158 29.29 -6.74 -7.73
C LEU A 158 30.39 -7.61 -8.34
N SER A 159 30.05 -8.49 -9.28
CA SER A 159 31.03 -9.32 -9.99
C SER A 159 32.02 -8.46 -10.79
N CYS A 160 31.52 -7.38 -11.41
CA CYS A 160 32.36 -6.40 -12.09
C CYS A 160 33.38 -5.70 -11.19
N VAL A 161 33.02 -5.47 -9.93
CA VAL A 161 33.94 -4.85 -8.96
C VAL A 161 34.86 -5.88 -8.31
N CYS A 162 34.36 -7.07 -8.00
CA CYS A 162 35.02 -7.97 -7.05
C CYS A 162 35.63 -9.24 -7.65
N HIS A 163 35.15 -9.70 -8.80
CA HIS A 163 35.61 -10.96 -9.39
C HIS A 163 37.08 -10.82 -9.84
N THR A 164 37.84 -11.91 -9.87
CA THR A 164 39.26 -11.88 -10.28
C THR A 164 39.39 -11.96 -11.82
N PRO A 165 40.26 -11.19 -12.48
CA PRO A 165 40.50 -11.33 -13.92
C PRO A 165 41.24 -12.64 -14.24
N ASN A 166 41.24 -13.04 -15.51
CA ASN A 166 42.00 -14.22 -15.98
C ASN A 166 43.52 -14.01 -16.06
N SER A 167 43.99 -12.77 -16.02
CA SER A 167 45.42 -12.43 -16.01
C SER A 167 45.65 -11.15 -15.21
N ASN A 168 46.87 -10.98 -14.70
CA ASN A 168 47.30 -9.80 -13.93
C ASN A 168 46.30 -9.38 -12.82
N PRO A 169 45.92 -10.31 -11.91
CA PRO A 169 44.97 -10.01 -10.85
C PRO A 169 45.59 -9.09 -9.79
N VAL A 170 44.72 -8.35 -9.09
CA VAL A 170 45.11 -7.61 -7.88
C VAL A 170 45.56 -8.61 -6.80
N THR A 171 46.74 -8.39 -6.23
CA THR A 171 47.29 -9.25 -5.17
C THR A 171 46.37 -9.22 -3.95
N GLY A 172 45.97 -10.39 -3.46
CA GLY A 172 45.04 -10.51 -2.33
C GLY A 172 43.56 -10.29 -2.67
N GLY A 173 43.22 -10.05 -3.93
CA GLY A 173 41.83 -9.83 -4.38
C GLY A 173 41.34 -8.40 -4.15
N VAL A 174 40.27 -8.02 -4.86
CA VAL A 174 39.73 -6.65 -4.82
C VAL A 174 38.83 -6.41 -3.61
N CYS A 175 37.87 -7.32 -3.37
CA CYS A 175 36.88 -7.16 -2.29
C CYS A 175 37.16 -8.04 -1.08
N THR A 176 37.63 -9.27 -1.27
CA THR A 176 38.09 -10.16 -0.20
C THR A 176 39.17 -11.11 -0.72
N GLN A 177 39.99 -11.64 0.18
CA GLN A 177 41.02 -12.64 -0.16
C GLN A 177 40.42 -13.94 -0.70
N LYS A 178 39.22 -14.33 -0.25
CA LYS A 178 38.54 -15.53 -0.75
C LYS A 178 38.18 -15.41 -2.23
N LEU A 179 37.83 -14.22 -2.70
CA LEU A 179 37.45 -14.00 -4.10
C LEU A 179 38.66 -14.01 -5.05
N ALA A 180 39.87 -13.82 -4.52
CA ALA A 180 41.10 -13.98 -5.30
C ALA A 180 41.32 -15.42 -5.79
N THR A 181 40.72 -16.41 -5.13
CA THR A 181 40.87 -17.84 -5.48
C THR A 181 39.85 -18.32 -6.51
N LEU A 182 38.98 -17.45 -7.02
CA LEU A 182 38.02 -17.82 -8.04
C LEU A 182 38.71 -18.04 -9.38
N THR A 183 38.08 -18.82 -10.26
CA THR A 183 38.50 -18.91 -11.67
C THR A 183 38.40 -17.53 -12.31
N GLY A 184 39.49 -17.08 -12.93
CA GLY A 184 39.59 -15.75 -13.50
C GLY A 184 38.69 -15.55 -14.71
N TRP A 185 38.00 -14.40 -14.76
CA TRP A 185 37.05 -14.07 -15.80
C TRP A 185 37.75 -13.69 -17.12
N SER A 186 37.45 -14.41 -18.23
CA SER A 186 37.93 -14.14 -19.59
C SER A 186 36.80 -13.96 -20.62
N ALA A 187 37.14 -13.44 -21.81
CA ALA A 187 36.22 -13.32 -22.96
C ALA A 187 35.73 -14.67 -23.51
N ASN A 188 36.64 -15.65 -23.58
CA ASN A 188 36.45 -16.92 -24.26
C ASN A 188 36.65 -18.06 -23.26
N GLY A 189 35.54 -18.60 -22.76
CA GLY A 189 35.51 -19.87 -22.02
C GLY A 189 35.40 -19.77 -20.49
N ASN A 190 35.78 -18.64 -19.87
CA ASN A 190 35.76 -18.51 -18.40
C ASN A 190 34.91 -17.31 -17.95
N GLN A 191 33.60 -17.37 -18.18
CA GLN A 191 32.65 -16.43 -17.57
C GLN A 191 32.44 -16.78 -16.09
N PRO A 192 31.96 -15.85 -15.23
CA PRO A 192 31.59 -16.18 -13.85
C PRO A 192 30.54 -17.29 -13.83
N THR A 193 30.91 -18.43 -13.27
CA THR A 193 30.01 -19.58 -13.14
C THR A 193 29.05 -19.41 -11.97
N ALA A 194 27.98 -20.19 -11.92
CA ALA A 194 27.07 -20.22 -10.78
C ALA A 194 27.81 -20.39 -9.42
N PRO A 195 28.73 -21.35 -9.24
CA PRO A 195 29.53 -21.45 -8.00
C PRO A 195 30.34 -20.20 -7.66
N ASN A 196 30.89 -19.49 -8.67
CA ASN A 196 31.61 -18.26 -8.42
C ASN A 196 30.68 -17.17 -7.89
N LEU A 197 29.51 -17.01 -8.52
CA LEU A 197 28.50 -16.02 -8.15
C LEU A 197 27.89 -16.31 -6.77
N GLN A 198 27.69 -17.59 -6.45
CA GLN A 198 27.28 -18.04 -5.12
C GLN A 198 28.33 -17.72 -4.07
N THR A 199 29.61 -17.96 -4.37
CA THR A 199 30.73 -17.60 -3.48
C THR A 199 30.81 -16.09 -3.27
N LEU A 200 30.61 -15.31 -4.33
CA LEU A 200 30.55 -13.87 -4.26
C LEU A 200 29.37 -13.39 -3.39
N ALA A 201 28.18 -13.93 -3.58
CA ALA A 201 27.02 -13.60 -2.75
C ALA A 201 27.25 -13.94 -1.26
N LYS A 202 27.89 -15.09 -0.97
CA LYS A 202 28.26 -15.52 0.39
C LYS A 202 29.38 -14.68 1.03
N SER A 203 30.11 -13.89 0.24
CA SER A 203 31.14 -12.98 0.76
C SER A 203 30.56 -11.70 1.39
N CYS A 204 29.29 -11.40 1.13
CA CYS A 204 28.58 -10.31 1.77
C CYS A 204 28.26 -10.70 3.23
N GLY A 205 28.62 -9.83 4.19
CA GLY A 205 28.31 -10.07 5.60
C GLY A 205 26.81 -10.09 5.89
N GLU A 206 26.41 -10.86 6.89
CA GLU A 206 25.02 -10.90 7.35
C GLU A 206 24.65 -9.60 8.07
N THR A 207 23.52 -9.01 7.70
CA THR A 207 22.87 -7.95 8.49
C THR A 207 21.61 -8.50 9.12
N THR A 208 21.72 -9.13 10.29
CA THR A 208 20.55 -9.69 10.98
C THR A 208 19.69 -8.59 11.61
N GLY A 209 18.37 -8.77 11.57
CA GLY A 209 17.42 -8.04 12.44
C GLY A 209 17.01 -6.63 12.00
N GLN A 210 17.42 -6.15 10.84
CA GLN A 210 17.06 -4.80 10.39
C GLN A 210 15.85 -4.82 9.45
N THR A 211 14.73 -4.24 9.90
CA THR A 211 13.53 -4.06 9.06
C THR A 211 13.87 -3.24 7.82
N LEU A 212 13.47 -3.73 6.65
CA LEU A 212 13.59 -2.97 5.42
C LEU A 212 12.55 -1.85 5.40
N THR A 213 13.00 -0.61 5.18
CA THR A 213 12.13 0.56 5.10
C THR A 213 12.45 1.39 3.88
N THR A 214 11.48 2.20 3.41
CA THR A 214 11.67 3.19 2.35
C THR A 214 12.91 4.06 2.60
N LYS A 215 13.10 4.53 3.85
CA LYS A 215 14.27 5.35 4.24
C LYS A 215 15.58 4.60 4.04
N ARG A 216 15.65 3.33 4.45
CA ARG A 216 16.87 2.51 4.33
C ARG A 216 17.21 2.23 2.87
N ILE A 217 16.21 1.88 2.06
CA ILE A 217 16.40 1.66 0.62
C ILE A 217 16.93 2.94 -0.05
N ARG A 218 16.26 4.07 0.16
CA ARG A 218 16.68 5.36 -0.43
C ARG A 218 18.06 5.80 0.06
N ALA A 219 18.39 5.54 1.33
CA ALA A 219 19.72 5.81 1.88
C ALA A 219 20.80 4.92 1.23
N ALA A 220 20.52 3.63 1.00
CA ALA A 220 21.45 2.73 0.32
C ALA A 220 21.69 3.15 -1.15
N ILE A 221 20.64 3.51 -1.88
CA ILE A 221 20.75 4.03 -3.25
C ILE A 221 21.57 5.33 -3.27
N ARG A 222 21.32 6.25 -2.33
CA ARG A 222 22.10 7.49 -2.22
C ARG A 222 23.57 7.19 -1.91
N ARG A 223 23.84 6.29 -0.96
CA ARG A 223 25.21 5.89 -0.63
C ARG A 223 25.94 5.28 -1.82
N LEU A 224 25.26 4.44 -2.60
CA LEU A 224 25.82 3.90 -3.83
C LEU A 224 26.15 5.01 -4.83
N ARG A 225 25.29 6.02 -4.99
CA ARG A 225 25.54 7.17 -5.86
C ARG A 225 26.80 7.94 -5.42
N GLU A 226 26.98 8.12 -4.11
CA GLU A 226 28.16 8.81 -3.54
C GLU A 226 29.47 8.03 -3.76
N LEU A 227 29.41 6.73 -4.03
CA LEU A 227 30.58 5.91 -4.36
C LEU A 227 30.97 5.98 -5.84
N ILE A 228 30.12 6.60 -6.68
CA ILE A 228 30.43 6.79 -8.09
C ILE A 228 31.30 8.03 -8.24
N HIS A 229 32.45 7.84 -8.85
CA HIS A 229 33.41 8.90 -9.10
C HIS A 229 33.63 9.11 -10.60
N ILE A 230 34.31 10.19 -10.93
CA ILE A 230 34.64 10.60 -12.29
C ILE A 230 36.13 10.95 -12.28
N ASP A 231 36.94 10.11 -12.91
CA ASP A 231 38.38 10.34 -13.02
C ASP A 231 38.75 11.18 -14.26
N TRP A 232 37.91 11.15 -15.29
CA TRP A 232 38.09 11.85 -16.57
C TRP A 232 36.78 12.48 -17.06
N ALA A 233 36.81 13.28 -18.13
CA ALA A 233 35.70 14.17 -18.47
C ALA A 233 34.35 13.51 -18.84
N THR A 234 34.28 12.24 -19.23
CA THR A 234 33.07 11.67 -19.88
C THR A 234 32.35 10.56 -19.10
N ASN A 235 33.08 9.67 -18.43
CA ASN A 235 32.56 8.44 -17.84
C ASN A 235 32.55 8.50 -16.31
N GLY A 236 31.60 7.81 -15.68
CA GLY A 236 31.60 7.55 -14.24
C GLY A 236 32.03 6.13 -13.90
N TYR A 237 32.49 5.89 -12.68
CA TYR A 237 32.96 4.58 -12.24
C TYR A 237 32.50 4.25 -10.83
N LEU A 238 32.04 3.01 -10.62
CA LEU A 238 31.84 2.42 -9.29
C LEU A 238 32.95 1.37 -9.07
N GLY A 239 33.78 1.57 -8.05
CA GLY A 239 34.99 0.78 -7.83
C GLY A 239 36.23 1.51 -8.35
N THR A 240 37.38 0.82 -8.37
CA THR A 240 38.66 1.44 -8.74
C THR A 240 38.83 1.39 -10.26
N PHE A 241 38.95 2.55 -10.88
CA PHE A 241 39.41 2.71 -12.25
C PHE A 241 40.89 3.14 -12.24
N VAL A 242 41.68 2.65 -13.20
CA VAL A 242 43.10 3.02 -13.35
C VAL A 242 43.33 3.55 -14.77
N THR A 243 43.07 2.73 -15.80
CA THR A 243 43.13 3.11 -17.21
C THR A 243 42.44 2.07 -18.10
N ALA A 244 42.20 2.41 -19.37
CA ALA A 244 41.59 1.61 -20.42
C ALA A 244 40.13 1.15 -20.17
N GLY A 245 39.83 0.50 -19.05
CA GLY A 245 38.49 0.00 -18.75
C GLY A 245 38.41 -0.91 -17.53
N CYS A 246 37.21 -1.40 -17.23
CA CYS A 246 36.91 -2.25 -16.08
C CYS A 246 37.18 -3.74 -16.34
N SER A 247 38.41 -4.10 -16.71
CA SER A 247 38.80 -5.50 -16.98
C SER A 247 39.09 -6.33 -15.72
N GLY A 248 39.23 -5.67 -14.58
CA GLY A 248 39.65 -6.25 -13.30
C GLY A 248 41.14 -6.41 -13.08
N GLN A 249 41.93 -6.18 -14.13
CA GLN A 249 43.38 -6.23 -14.05
C GLN A 249 43.89 -5.11 -13.15
N SER A 250 44.98 -5.37 -12.42
CA SER A 250 45.59 -4.38 -11.54
C SER A 250 46.05 -3.12 -12.28
N SER A 251 46.38 -3.25 -13.57
CA SER A 251 46.79 -2.14 -14.43
C SER A 251 45.64 -1.42 -15.13
N SER A 252 44.37 -1.85 -14.98
CA SER A 252 43.23 -1.25 -15.69
C SER A 252 42.12 -0.78 -14.76
N GLY A 253 41.65 -1.64 -13.86
CA GLY A 253 40.62 -1.28 -12.89
C GLY A 253 39.58 -2.37 -12.69
N ALA A 254 39.05 -2.43 -11.48
CA ALA A 254 38.00 -3.34 -11.06
C ALA A 254 36.76 -2.52 -10.68
N CYS A 255 35.90 -2.32 -11.67
CA CYS A 255 34.84 -1.32 -11.60
C CYS A 255 33.60 -1.71 -12.43
N VAL A 256 32.54 -0.92 -12.26
CA VAL A 256 31.48 -0.75 -13.27
C VAL A 256 31.68 0.60 -13.92
N GLU A 257 31.66 0.65 -15.25
CA GLU A 257 31.75 1.88 -16.03
C GLU A 257 30.36 2.37 -16.43
N PHE A 258 30.10 3.64 -16.08
CA PHE A 258 28.94 4.42 -16.51
C PHE A 258 29.34 5.28 -17.71
N THR A 259 29.30 4.69 -18.88
CA THR A 259 29.80 5.33 -20.10
C THR A 259 28.95 6.55 -20.47
N ASN A 260 29.63 7.63 -20.87
CA ASN A 260 29.02 8.91 -21.26
C ASN A 260 28.10 9.52 -20.18
N MET A 261 28.29 9.17 -18.90
CA MET A 261 27.47 9.65 -17.79
C MET A 261 27.48 11.19 -17.69
N VAL A 262 28.65 11.81 -17.85
CA VAL A 262 28.80 13.27 -17.73
C VAL A 262 28.15 14.00 -18.90
N THR A 263 28.35 13.48 -20.12
CA THR A 263 27.90 14.13 -21.36
C THR A 263 26.41 13.91 -21.65
N THR A 264 25.84 12.79 -21.21
CA THR A 264 24.41 12.51 -21.41
C THR A 264 23.52 13.07 -20.30
N HIS A 265 24.11 13.64 -19.24
CA HIS A 265 23.44 14.07 -18.02
C HIS A 265 22.49 13.01 -17.42
N LYS A 266 22.69 11.74 -17.77
CA LYS A 266 21.92 10.63 -17.21
C LYS A 266 22.43 10.38 -15.80
N GLY A 267 21.52 10.33 -14.82
CA GLY A 267 21.89 9.89 -13.48
C GLY A 267 22.48 8.48 -13.55
N ALA A 268 23.74 8.30 -13.14
CA ALA A 268 24.48 7.03 -13.25
C ALA A 268 23.64 5.79 -12.93
N LEU A 269 22.91 5.86 -11.81
CA LEU A 269 22.13 4.75 -11.28
C LEU A 269 20.85 4.43 -12.08
N SER A 270 20.31 5.35 -12.89
CA SER A 270 19.13 5.05 -13.71
C SER A 270 19.45 4.06 -14.84
N GLN A 271 20.74 3.89 -15.15
CA GLN A 271 21.22 2.93 -16.13
C GLN A 271 21.29 1.50 -15.58
N LEU A 272 21.10 1.30 -14.28
CA LEU A 272 21.12 0.00 -13.62
C LEU A 272 19.67 -0.49 -13.40
N PRO A 273 19.20 -1.54 -14.12
CA PRO A 273 17.83 -2.01 -14.01
C PRO A 273 17.42 -2.43 -12.59
N TRP A 274 18.36 -3.00 -11.83
CA TRP A 274 18.11 -3.41 -10.45
C TRP A 274 17.90 -2.23 -9.50
N ILE A 275 18.49 -1.05 -9.75
CA ILE A 275 18.20 0.15 -8.95
C ILE A 275 16.76 0.61 -9.19
N ASN A 276 16.27 0.52 -10.42
CA ASN A 276 14.89 0.87 -10.74
C ASN A 276 13.91 -0.06 -10.02
N LYS A 277 14.20 -1.37 -9.99
CA LYS A 277 13.42 -2.36 -9.22
C LYS A 277 13.41 -2.04 -7.72
N VAL A 278 14.57 -1.81 -7.13
CA VAL A 278 14.70 -1.49 -5.69
C VAL A 278 14.04 -0.15 -5.35
N SER A 279 14.09 0.84 -6.25
CA SER A 279 13.38 2.12 -6.08
C SER A 279 11.86 1.92 -6.08
N SER A 280 11.34 1.12 -7.01
CA SER A 280 9.91 0.78 -7.04
C SER A 280 9.42 0.10 -5.77
N ILE A 281 10.24 -0.75 -5.15
CA ILE A 281 9.94 -1.35 -3.84
C ILE A 281 9.81 -0.28 -2.75
N ALA A 282 10.70 0.72 -2.74
CA ALA A 282 10.62 1.82 -1.78
C ALA A 282 9.35 2.65 -1.96
N ASP A 283 8.90 2.85 -3.20
CA ASP A 283 7.67 3.57 -3.51
C ASP A 283 6.44 2.77 -3.08
N LYS A 284 6.40 1.46 -3.33
CA LYS A 284 5.33 0.58 -2.84
C LYS A 284 5.22 0.57 -1.31
N LEU A 285 6.35 0.56 -0.61
CA LEU A 285 6.38 0.65 0.86
C LEU A 285 5.84 2.00 1.35
N GLU A 286 6.14 3.08 0.64
CA GLU A 286 5.62 4.42 0.98
C GLU A 286 4.11 4.52 0.74
N GLU A 287 3.63 3.98 -0.37
CA GLU A 287 2.20 3.92 -0.68
C GLU A 287 1.42 3.10 0.36
N LEU A 288 1.95 1.95 0.78
CA LEU A 288 1.37 1.14 1.86
C LEU A 288 1.26 1.94 3.15
N LYS A 289 2.32 2.65 3.52
CA LYS A 289 2.35 3.48 4.72
C LYS A 289 1.32 4.61 4.66
N GLN A 290 1.25 5.32 3.54
CA GLN A 290 0.31 6.44 3.37
C GLN A 290 -1.15 5.95 3.37
N ALA A 291 -1.43 4.85 2.68
CA ALA A 291 -2.77 4.27 2.67
C ALA A 291 -3.18 3.74 4.04
N ALA A 292 -2.28 3.08 4.77
CA ALA A 292 -2.58 2.62 6.13
C ALA A 292 -2.87 3.79 7.08
N ALA A 293 -2.11 4.88 6.98
CA ALA A 293 -2.35 6.09 7.78
C ALA A 293 -3.71 6.74 7.43
N LEU A 294 -4.03 6.86 6.14
CA LEU A 294 -5.29 7.41 5.68
C LEU A 294 -6.48 6.52 6.09
N ALA A 295 -6.39 5.21 5.88
CA ALA A 295 -7.41 4.25 6.31
C ALA A 295 -7.65 4.31 7.83
N LYS A 296 -6.58 4.40 8.63
CA LYS A 296 -6.69 4.55 10.08
C LYS A 296 -7.43 5.84 10.46
N SER A 297 -7.08 6.96 9.81
CA SER A 297 -7.74 8.25 10.04
C SER A 297 -9.23 8.22 9.69
N ILE A 298 -9.57 7.63 8.53
CA ILE A 298 -10.94 7.50 8.06
C ILE A 298 -11.75 6.56 8.97
N ASN A 299 -11.17 5.43 9.37
CA ASN A 299 -11.82 4.51 10.31
C ASN A 299 -12.11 5.19 11.65
N ALA A 300 -11.15 5.96 12.18
CA ALA A 300 -11.38 6.75 13.40
C ALA A 300 -12.53 7.77 13.22
N LYS A 301 -12.61 8.41 12.05
CA LYS A 301 -13.69 9.34 11.73
C LYS A 301 -15.06 8.65 11.65
N ILE A 302 -15.14 7.50 10.98
CA ILE A 302 -16.38 6.70 10.89
C ILE A 302 -16.80 6.20 12.28
N ILE A 303 -15.86 5.76 13.11
CA ILE A 303 -16.13 5.37 14.50
C ILE A 303 -16.68 6.56 15.29
N SER A 304 -16.08 7.75 15.17
CA SER A 304 -16.62 8.97 15.79
C SER A 304 -18.04 9.28 15.32
N CYS A 305 -18.34 9.15 14.02
CA CYS A 305 -19.69 9.33 13.51
C CYS A 305 -20.66 8.30 14.10
N LYS A 306 -20.25 7.04 14.27
CA LYS A 306 -21.05 6.00 14.94
C LYS A 306 -21.36 6.35 16.39
N ASP A 307 -20.37 6.85 17.14
CA ASP A 307 -20.53 7.21 18.54
C ASP A 307 -21.46 8.43 18.69
N GLN A 308 -21.28 9.44 17.83
CA GLN A 308 -22.17 10.61 17.77
C GLN A 308 -23.60 10.20 17.40
N ALA A 309 -23.77 9.31 16.41
CA ALA A 309 -25.07 8.79 16.03
C ALA A 309 -25.76 8.11 17.22
N THR A 310 -25.02 7.27 17.95
CA THR A 310 -25.52 6.58 19.15
C THR A 310 -25.95 7.56 20.24
N ALA A 311 -25.16 8.61 20.49
CA ALA A 311 -25.53 9.66 21.44
C ALA A 311 -26.79 10.44 21.00
N GLN A 312 -26.93 10.74 19.71
CA GLN A 312 -28.12 11.42 19.19
C GLN A 312 -29.40 10.59 19.29
N LEU A 313 -29.32 9.25 19.30
CA LEU A 313 -30.48 8.40 19.56
C LEU A 313 -31.03 8.64 20.97
N LYS A 314 -30.16 8.70 21.98
CA LYS A 314 -30.54 8.98 23.38
C LYS A 314 -31.12 10.40 23.53
N THR A 315 -30.49 11.38 22.90
CA THR A 315 -31.00 12.77 22.88
C THR A 315 -32.36 12.86 22.20
N ALA A 316 -32.59 12.10 21.12
CA ALA A 316 -33.86 12.06 20.42
C ALA A 316 -34.97 11.46 21.28
N GLU A 317 -34.67 10.42 22.05
CA GLU A 317 -35.59 9.83 23.02
C GLU A 317 -36.01 10.83 24.10
N GLN A 318 -35.04 11.50 24.72
CA GLN A 318 -35.29 12.51 25.76
C GLN A 318 -36.12 13.69 25.23
N LEU A 319 -35.78 14.20 24.04
CA LEU A 319 -36.52 15.30 23.42
C LEU A 319 -37.95 14.90 23.07
N ALA A 320 -38.16 13.70 22.55
CA ALA A 320 -39.50 13.19 22.26
C ALA A 320 -40.35 13.05 23.53
N ALA A 321 -39.77 12.55 24.63
CA ALA A 321 -40.46 12.47 25.92
C ALA A 321 -40.86 13.86 26.44
N ALA A 322 -39.96 14.86 26.33
CA ALA A 322 -40.26 16.24 26.73
C ALA A 322 -41.39 16.88 25.90
N ILE A 323 -41.39 16.66 24.57
CA ILE A 323 -42.47 17.12 23.68
C ILE A 323 -43.81 16.50 24.08
N GLN A 324 -43.83 15.20 24.39
CA GLN A 324 -45.05 14.50 24.83
C GLN A 324 -45.55 15.00 26.19
N ALA A 325 -44.66 15.29 27.14
CA ALA A 325 -45.05 15.85 28.42
C ALA A 325 -45.64 17.27 28.28
N ALA A 326 -45.03 18.10 27.42
CA ALA A 326 -45.50 19.46 27.16
C ALA A 326 -46.88 19.51 26.49
N SER A 327 -47.19 18.56 25.59
CA SER A 327 -48.50 18.48 24.94
C SER A 327 -49.61 17.95 25.85
N GLN A 328 -49.27 17.23 26.94
CA GLN A 328 -50.23 16.80 27.95
C GLN A 328 -50.50 17.87 29.02
N GLY A 329 -49.56 18.77 29.28
CA GLY A 329 -49.69 19.87 30.25
C GLY A 329 -50.60 21.02 29.82
N THR A 330 -50.92 21.15 28.53
CA THR A 330 -51.76 22.23 27.98
C THR A 330 -53.26 21.91 27.96
N GLY A 331 -53.69 20.75 28.45
CA GLY A 331 -55.09 20.29 28.43
C GLY A 331 -55.99 20.79 29.58
N ASN A 332 -55.43 21.33 30.67
CA ASN A 332 -56.22 21.78 31.82
C ASN A 332 -55.98 23.26 32.14
N GLY A 333 -56.83 24.16 31.62
CA GLY A 333 -56.93 25.51 32.19
C GLY A 333 -57.24 26.66 31.24
N LEU A 334 -58.30 26.58 30.42
CA LEU A 334 -59.01 27.76 29.95
C LEU A 334 -60.49 27.58 30.26
N LYS A 335 -60.86 27.85 31.52
CA LYS A 335 -62.27 28.09 31.86
C LYS A 335 -62.66 29.45 31.31
N SER A 336 -63.52 29.46 30.29
CA SER A 336 -64.25 30.65 29.87
C SER A 336 -64.99 31.27 31.06
N PRO A 337 -65.03 32.60 31.20
CA PRO A 337 -65.78 33.25 32.26
C PRO A 337 -67.29 33.09 32.00
N SER A 338 -67.99 32.49 32.96
CA SER A 338 -69.44 32.39 32.98
C SER A 338 -70.09 33.78 33.02
N LYS A 339 -71.13 33.96 32.19
CA LYS A 339 -72.08 35.07 32.24
C LYS A 339 -72.59 35.28 33.66
N THR A 340 -72.43 36.48 34.19
CA THR A 340 -73.17 36.95 35.36
C THR A 340 -74.52 37.45 34.88
N THR A 341 -75.59 36.83 35.36
CA THR A 341 -76.97 37.28 35.24
C THR A 341 -77.16 38.53 36.10
N GLU A 342 -77.51 39.63 35.46
CA GLU A 342 -77.98 40.86 36.12
C GLU A 342 -79.45 40.61 36.57
N THR A 343 -79.72 40.82 37.85
CA THR A 343 -81.08 40.79 38.41
C THR A 343 -81.35 42.19 38.94
N ASP A 344 -82.44 42.80 38.45
CA ASP A 344 -82.95 44.11 38.87
C ASP A 344 -83.37 44.16 40.34
N ALA A 345 -83.09 45.30 41.00
CA ALA A 345 -83.83 46.00 42.06
C ALA A 345 -82.87 47.07 42.65
N THR A 346 -83.16 48.36 42.81
CA THR A 346 -84.41 49.16 42.85
C THR A 346 -84.04 50.60 42.50
#